data_AF-A0A9E1X2K8-F1
#
_entry.id   AF-A0A9E1X2K8-F1
#
_cell.length_a   1.000
_cell.length_b   1.000
_cell.length_c   1.000
_cell.angle_alpha   90.00
_cell.angle_beta   90.00
_cell.angle_gamma   90.00
#
_symmetry.space_group_name_H-M   'P 1'
#
loop_
_entity.id
_entity.type
_entity.pdbx_description
1 polymer ?
#
loop_
_entity_poly.entity_id
_entity_poly.type
_entity_poly.pdbx_seq_one_letter_code
_entity_poly.pdbx_strand_id
1 'polypeptide(L)'
;MAQTTEQRYRVTPVRPRGRQWPFPLNLYQSAVGRKWVMALTGIGLIGFVLVHMIGNLHLYEGPARMHEYAESLRTLGGGLVPKGAVLWLMRAGLLSMFVLHLHSAITLSRMSGNASEKAGVVSGAKKYEGGRDHIAATFASRTMPWTG
;
A
#
# COMPACT_ATOMS: atom_id res chain seq x y z
N MET A 1 -50.95 -26.19 -11.38
CA MET A 1 -50.67 -24.76 -11.20
C MET A 1 -49.18 -24.60 -10.87
N ALA A 2 -48.39 -24.10 -11.80
CA ALA A 2 -46.95 -23.89 -11.61
C ALA A 2 -46.73 -22.63 -10.76
N GLN A 3 -46.07 -22.77 -9.61
CA GLN A 3 -45.67 -21.64 -8.78
C GLN A 3 -44.44 -20.97 -9.41
N THR A 4 -44.57 -19.68 -9.73
CA THR A 4 -43.54 -18.87 -10.38
C THR A 4 -42.39 -18.54 -9.43
N THR A 5 -41.19 -18.94 -9.84
CA THR A 5 -39.88 -18.73 -9.21
C THR A 5 -39.36 -17.28 -9.36
N GLU A 6 -40.12 -16.28 -8.90
CA GLU A 6 -39.77 -14.85 -9.09
C GLU A 6 -39.79 -14.03 -7.79
N GLN A 7 -39.35 -14.62 -6.67
CA GLN A 7 -38.89 -13.82 -5.53
C GLN A 7 -37.39 -14.03 -5.33
N ARG A 8 -36.59 -13.33 -6.16
CA ARG A 8 -35.18 -13.13 -5.85
C ARG A 8 -35.10 -12.30 -4.57
N TYR A 9 -34.76 -12.95 -3.47
CA TYR A 9 -34.46 -12.35 -2.17
C TYR A 9 -33.51 -11.16 -2.35
N ARG A 10 -34.06 -9.95 -2.36
CA ARG A 10 -33.30 -8.72 -2.55
C ARG A 10 -32.79 -8.29 -1.17
N VAL A 11 -31.62 -8.79 -0.79
CA VAL A 11 -30.98 -8.41 0.47
C VAL A 11 -30.68 -6.91 0.44
N THR A 12 -31.27 -6.17 1.36
CA THR A 12 -30.97 -4.76 1.55
C THR A 12 -29.51 -4.65 1.98
N PRO A 13 -28.67 -3.87 1.29
CA PRO A 13 -27.27 -3.74 1.65
C PRO A 13 -27.17 -3.10 3.05
N VAL A 14 -26.48 -3.79 3.95
CA VAL A 14 -26.33 -3.39 5.37
C VAL A 14 -25.54 -2.07 5.54
N ARG A 15 -24.85 -1.62 4.48
CA ARG A 15 -24.10 -0.36 4.48
C ARG A 15 -24.50 0.51 3.29
N PRO A 16 -24.90 1.78 3.51
CA PRO A 16 -25.18 2.70 2.41
C PRO A 16 -23.90 2.92 1.59
N ARG A 17 -24.03 2.95 0.26
CA ARG A 17 -22.91 3.31 -0.63
C ARG A 17 -22.47 4.73 -0.31
N GLY A 18 -21.20 4.89 0.06
CA GLY A 18 -20.60 6.21 0.28
C GLY A 18 -20.60 7.05 -1.00
N ARG A 19 -20.40 8.37 -0.84
CA ARG A 19 -20.34 9.33 -1.95
C ARG A 19 -19.28 8.88 -2.97
N GLN A 20 -19.70 8.68 -4.20
CA GLN A 20 -18.84 8.26 -5.31
C GLN A 20 -18.00 9.46 -5.76
N TRP A 21 -16.67 9.30 -5.78
CA TRP A 21 -15.75 10.34 -6.23
C TRP A 21 -15.44 10.15 -7.73
N PRO A 22 -14.93 11.16 -8.44
CA PRO A 22 -14.53 10.99 -9.83
C PRO A 22 -13.46 9.90 -9.98
N PHE A 23 -13.45 9.21 -11.12
CA PHE A 23 -12.37 8.31 -11.53
C PHE A 23 -11.06 9.11 -11.62
N PRO A 24 -9.90 8.65 -11.09
CA PRO A 24 -9.58 7.32 -10.53
C PRO A 24 -9.76 7.19 -9.00
N LEU A 25 -10.15 8.25 -8.29
CA LEU A 25 -10.27 8.24 -6.83
C LEU A 25 -11.35 7.27 -6.33
N ASN A 26 -12.38 6.99 -7.14
CA ASN A 26 -13.39 5.97 -6.86
C ASN A 26 -12.80 4.55 -6.69
N LEU A 27 -11.79 4.18 -7.50
CA LEU A 27 -11.12 2.88 -7.37
C LEU A 27 -10.36 2.80 -6.05
N TYR A 28 -9.73 3.90 -5.62
CA TYR A 28 -9.04 4.00 -4.34
C TYR A 28 -9.98 3.97 -3.12
N GLN A 29 -11.28 4.23 -3.29
CA GLN A 29 -12.25 4.04 -2.20
C GLN A 29 -12.51 2.56 -1.92
N SER A 30 -12.30 1.69 -2.91
CA SER A 30 -12.49 0.26 -2.75
C SER A 30 -11.35 -0.36 -1.91
N ALA A 31 -11.68 -1.41 -1.15
CA ALA A 31 -10.67 -2.18 -0.41
C ALA A 31 -9.63 -2.82 -1.35
N VAL A 32 -10.04 -3.19 -2.57
CA VAL A 32 -9.17 -3.78 -3.59
C VAL A 32 -8.17 -2.74 -4.10
N GLY A 33 -8.63 -1.54 -4.47
CA GLY A 33 -7.74 -0.47 -4.94
C GLY A 33 -6.71 -0.04 -3.90
N ARG A 34 -7.08 0.02 -2.61
CA ARG A 34 -6.13 0.32 -1.53
C ARG A 34 -5.07 -0.76 -1.36
N LYS A 35 -5.42 -2.04 -1.50
CA LYS A 35 -4.46 -3.15 -1.47
C LYS A 35 -3.48 -3.10 -2.65
N TRP A 36 -3.97 -2.77 -3.85
CA TRP A 36 -3.11 -2.56 -5.01
C TRP A 36 -2.12 -1.42 -4.80
N VAL A 37 -2.58 -0.28 -4.29
CA VAL A 37 -1.68 0.84 -3.96
C VAL A 37 -0.66 0.43 -2.90
N MET A 38 -1.07 -0.27 -1.84
CA MET A 38 -0.16 -0.77 -0.80
C MET A 38 0.92 -1.69 -1.38
N ALA A 39 0.54 -2.63 -2.26
CA ALA A 39 1.46 -3.58 -2.88
C ALA A 39 2.44 -2.90 -3.84
N LEU A 40 1.95 -2.05 -4.74
CA LEU A 40 2.79 -1.35 -5.72
C LEU A 40 3.78 -0.39 -5.06
N THR A 41 3.31 0.37 -4.08
CA THR A 41 4.19 1.27 -3.30
C THR A 41 5.21 0.48 -2.48
N GLY A 42 4.82 -0.65 -1.88
CA GLY A 42 5.73 -1.53 -1.14
C GLY A 42 6.84 -2.11 -2.03
N ILE A 43 6.50 -2.63 -3.21
CA ILE A 43 7.49 -3.13 -4.18
C ILE A 43 8.48 -2.03 -4.58
N GLY A 44 7.97 -0.83 -4.87
CA GLY A 44 8.83 0.29 -5.23
C GLY A 44 9.75 0.74 -4.08
N LEU A 45 9.26 0.75 -2.83
CA LEU A 45 10.08 1.09 -1.67
C LEU A 45 11.18 0.05 -1.44
N ILE A 46 10.88 -1.25 -1.59
CA ILE A 46 11.89 -2.32 -1.50
C ILE A 46 12.95 -2.14 -2.60
N GLY A 47 12.53 -1.89 -3.84
CA GLY A 47 13.44 -1.62 -4.95
C GLY A 47 14.36 -0.43 -4.68
N PHE A 48 13.82 0.65 -4.12
CA PHE A 48 14.61 1.81 -3.69
C PHE A 48 15.64 1.43 -2.62
N VAL A 49 15.24 0.67 -1.58
CA VAL A 49 16.17 0.24 -0.53
C VAL A 49 17.33 -0.56 -1.11
N LEU A 50 17.09 -1.48 -2.04
CA LEU A 50 18.15 -2.26 -2.69
C LEU A 50 19.13 -1.36 -3.45
N VAL A 51 18.62 -0.49 -4.33
CA VAL A 51 19.46 0.45 -5.09
C VAL A 51 20.20 1.41 -4.16
N HIS A 52 19.56 1.87 -3.08
CA HIS A 52 20.18 2.75 -2.10
C HIS A 52 21.31 2.05 -1.35
N MET A 53 21.14 0.78 -0.95
CA MET A 53 22.21 0.00 -0.33
C MET A 53 23.38 -0.21 -1.29
N ILE A 54 23.11 -0.51 -2.57
CA ILE A 54 24.17 -0.59 -3.60
C ILE A 54 24.91 0.74 -3.72
N GLY A 55 24.18 1.86 -3.77
CA GLY A 55 24.78 3.20 -3.78
C GLY A 55 25.66 3.47 -2.55
N ASN A 56 25.27 2.96 -1.37
CA ASN A 56 26.06 3.10 -0.15
C ASN A 56 27.34 2.25 -0.17
N LEU A 57 27.41 1.18 -0.97
CA LEU A 57 28.64 0.40 -1.11
C LEU A 57 29.77 1.20 -1.78
N HIS A 58 29.44 2.18 -2.63
CA HIS A 58 30.45 3.08 -3.23
C HIS A 58 31.20 3.92 -2.17
N LEU A 59 30.68 4.01 -0.93
CA LEU A 59 31.43 4.60 0.18
C LEU A 59 32.75 3.87 0.46
N TYR A 60 32.80 2.56 0.25
CA TYR A 60 33.98 1.74 0.50
C TYR A 60 35.02 1.79 -0.63
N GLU A 61 34.68 2.37 -1.79
CA GLU A 61 35.61 2.53 -2.92
C GLU A 61 36.55 3.74 -2.78
N GLY A 62 36.34 4.55 -1.73
CA GLY A 62 37.15 5.72 -1.42
C GLY A 62 36.60 7.03 -1.99
N PRO A 63 37.16 8.18 -1.56
CA PRO A 63 36.55 9.49 -1.78
C PRO A 63 36.43 9.88 -3.27
N ALA A 64 37.44 9.55 -4.08
CA ALA A 64 37.46 9.92 -5.50
C ALA A 64 36.32 9.25 -6.28
N ARG A 65 36.14 7.93 -6.12
CA ARG A 65 35.10 7.15 -6.80
C ARG A 65 33.70 7.56 -6.34
N MET A 66 33.54 7.85 -5.05
CA MET A 66 32.29 8.39 -4.52
C MET A 66 31.97 9.79 -5.11
N HIS A 67 32.96 10.68 -5.23
CA HIS A 67 32.75 11.98 -5.87
C HIS A 67 32.34 11.85 -7.33
N GLU A 68 32.99 10.98 -8.11
CA GLU A 68 32.63 10.68 -9.49
C GLU A 68 31.19 10.15 -9.59
N TYR A 69 30.84 9.18 -8.74
CA TYR A 69 29.49 8.61 -8.67
C TYR A 69 28.44 9.68 -8.34
N ALA A 70 28.68 10.52 -7.34
CA ALA A 70 27.78 11.59 -6.94
C ALA A 70 27.59 12.64 -8.05
N GLU A 71 28.64 12.95 -8.80
CA GLU A 71 28.56 13.87 -9.92
C GLU A 71 27.79 13.26 -11.11
N SER A 72 27.97 11.95 -11.36
CA SER A 72 27.18 11.21 -12.36
C SER A 72 25.68 11.21 -12.03
N LEU A 73 25.33 11.09 -10.74
CA LEU A 73 23.95 11.14 -10.26
C LEU A 73 23.31 12.52 -10.39
N ARG A 74 24.09 13.59 -10.20
CA ARG A 74 23.59 14.97 -10.34
C ARG A 74 23.41 15.37 -11.80
N THR A 75 24.21 14.81 -12.69
CA THR A 75 24.16 15.07 -14.14
C THR A 75 23.32 14.06 -14.91
N LEU A 76 22.64 13.16 -14.19
CA LEU A 76 21.73 12.15 -14.72
C LEU A 76 20.58 12.84 -15.47
N GLY A 77 20.48 12.61 -16.78
CA GLY A 77 19.61 13.36 -17.70
C GLY A 77 20.34 14.32 -18.65
N GLY A 78 21.66 14.46 -18.52
CA GLY A 78 22.51 15.21 -19.44
C GLY A 78 22.08 16.67 -19.58
N GLY A 79 22.01 17.16 -20.82
CA GLY A 79 21.57 18.54 -21.12
C GLY A 79 20.06 18.74 -21.14
N LEU A 80 19.25 17.69 -20.99
CA LEU A 80 17.78 17.78 -21.07
C LEU A 80 17.14 18.27 -19.77
N VAL A 81 17.83 18.12 -18.64
CA VAL A 81 17.27 18.35 -17.31
C VAL A 81 18.31 19.07 -16.44
N PRO A 82 17.93 20.07 -15.62
CA PRO A 82 18.88 20.77 -14.77
C PRO A 82 19.63 19.82 -13.82
N LYS A 83 20.88 20.17 -13.50
CA LYS A 83 21.72 19.41 -12.56
C LYS A 83 20.96 19.18 -11.23
N GLY A 84 20.78 17.92 -10.87
CA GLY A 84 20.09 17.49 -9.65
C GLY A 84 18.57 17.47 -9.70
N ALA A 85 17.93 17.89 -10.79
CA ALA A 85 16.47 17.89 -10.92
C ALA A 85 15.89 16.46 -10.89
N VAL A 86 16.56 15.50 -11.54
CA VAL A 86 16.16 14.08 -11.50
C VAL A 86 16.19 13.54 -10.06
N LEU A 87 17.20 13.92 -9.26
CA LEU A 87 17.27 13.52 -7.86
C LEU A 87 16.14 14.11 -7.03
N TRP A 88 15.73 15.36 -7.29
CA TRP A 88 14.56 15.95 -6.65
C TRP A 88 13.26 15.25 -7.03
N LEU A 89 13.10 14.88 -8.31
CA LEU A 89 11.96 14.10 -8.77
C LEU A 89 11.92 12.73 -8.06
N MET A 90 13.05 12.03 -7.99
CA MET A 90 13.15 10.75 -7.27
C MET A 90 12.80 10.91 -5.79
N ARG A 91 13.26 11.99 -5.12
CA ARG A 91 12.90 12.28 -3.71
C ARG A 91 11.40 12.52 -3.55
N ALA A 92 10.80 13.36 -4.40
CA ALA A 92 9.38 13.64 -4.35
C ALA A 92 8.53 12.38 -4.64
N GLY A 93 8.97 11.56 -5.61
CA GLY A 93 8.35 10.28 -5.93
C GLY A 93 8.42 9.29 -4.78
N LEU A 94 9.60 9.14 -4.15
CA LEU A 94 9.80 8.27 -3.00
C LEU A 94 8.95 8.71 -1.80
N LEU A 95 8.95 10.02 -1.50
CA LEU A 95 8.14 10.58 -0.42
C LEU A 95 6.66 10.32 -0.67
N SER A 96 6.20 10.52 -1.91
CA SER A 96 4.81 10.24 -2.30
C SER A 96 4.46 8.77 -2.14
N MET A 97 5.31 7.86 -2.59
CA MET A 97 5.11 6.42 -2.42
C MET A 97 5.06 6.02 -0.94
N PHE A 98 5.97 6.56 -0.12
CA PHE A 98 6.00 6.28 1.32
C PHE A 98 4.72 6.74 2.01
N VAL A 99 4.25 7.96 1.72
CA VAL A 99 2.99 8.49 2.27
C VAL A 99 1.80 7.64 1.82
N LEU A 100 1.73 7.26 0.55
CA LEU A 100 0.66 6.42 0.02
C LEU A 100 0.68 5.01 0.63
N HIS A 101 1.87 4.43 0.83
CA HIS A 101 2.06 3.15 1.47
C HIS A 101 1.52 3.18 2.90
N LEU A 102 1.99 4.14 3.69
CA LEU A 102 1.58 4.33 5.09
C LEU A 102 0.07 4.59 5.22
N HIS A 103 -0.48 5.48 4.38
CA HIS A 103 -1.90 5.78 4.39
C HIS A 103 -2.75 4.55 4.06
N SER A 104 -2.33 3.76 3.07
CA SER A 104 -3.02 2.51 2.69
C SER A 104 -2.95 1.46 3.80
N ALA A 105 -1.79 1.31 4.45
CA ALA A 105 -1.58 0.38 5.56
C ALA A 105 -2.47 0.72 6.77
N ILE A 106 -2.47 1.99 7.20
CA ILE A 106 -3.31 2.47 8.32
C ILE A 106 -4.79 2.26 7.99
N THR A 107 -5.21 2.64 6.79
CA THR A 107 -6.62 2.55 6.39
C THR A 107 -7.10 1.11 6.32
N LEU A 108 -6.28 0.19 5.81
CA LEU A 108 -6.60 -1.23 5.73
C LEU A 108 -6.60 -1.88 7.11
N SER A 109 -5.66 -1.50 7.98
CA SER A 109 -5.61 -1.97 9.37
C SER A 109 -6.85 -1.54 10.15
N ARG A 110 -7.26 -0.26 10.04
CA ARG A 110 -8.52 0.24 10.61
C ARG A 110 -9.75 -0.46 10.04
N MET A 111 -9.78 -0.72 8.74
CA MET A 111 -10.90 -1.42 8.11
C MET A 111 -11.01 -2.87 8.58
N SER A 112 -9.88 -3.56 8.73
CA SER A 112 -9.80 -4.92 9.29
C SER A 112 -10.26 -4.95 10.75
N GLY A 113 -9.80 -4.00 11.58
CA GLY A 113 -10.24 -3.87 12.97
C GLY A 113 -11.75 -3.62 13.10
N ASN A 114 -12.28 -2.64 12.35
CA ASN A 114 -13.70 -2.32 12.35
C ASN A 114 -14.57 -3.47 11.80
N ALA A 115 -14.05 -4.25 10.84
CA ALA A 115 -14.74 -5.44 10.34
C ALA A 115 -14.75 -6.54 11.41
N SER A 116 -13.68 -6.72 12.17
CA SER A 116 -13.61 -7.71 13.25
C SER A 116 -14.51 -7.35 14.44
N GLU A 117 -14.57 -6.08 14.82
CA GLU A 117 -15.41 -5.60 15.93
C GLU A 117 -16.90 -5.64 15.57
N LYS A 118 -17.25 -5.27 14.33
CA LYS A 118 -18.65 -5.25 13.85
C LYS A 118 -19.12 -6.57 13.23
N ALA A 119 -18.24 -7.51 12.91
CA ALA A 119 -18.62 -8.86 12.45
C ALA A 119 -19.48 -9.58 13.50
N GLY A 120 -19.27 -9.29 14.80
CA GLY A 120 -20.12 -9.81 15.87
C GLY A 120 -21.52 -9.20 15.95
N VAL A 121 -21.76 -8.03 15.35
CA VAL A 121 -22.99 -7.22 15.57
C VAL A 121 -23.85 -7.09 14.31
N VAL A 122 -23.27 -7.20 13.11
CA VAL A 122 -23.92 -6.75 11.86
C VAL A 122 -24.59 -7.86 11.04
N SER A 123 -24.42 -9.15 11.36
CA SER A 123 -25.06 -10.24 10.57
C SER A 123 -25.56 -11.45 11.36
N GLY A 124 -25.44 -11.50 12.70
CA GLY A 124 -25.78 -12.71 13.47
C GLY A 124 -24.95 -13.94 13.09
N ALA A 125 -24.00 -13.81 12.16
CA ALA A 125 -23.16 -14.88 11.65
C ALA A 125 -21.75 -14.72 12.23
N LYS A 126 -21.49 -15.52 13.27
CA LYS A 126 -20.21 -15.78 13.92
C LYS A 126 -19.43 -14.54 14.38
N LYS A 127 -19.64 -14.21 15.67
CA LYS A 127 -18.50 -14.02 16.57
C LYS A 127 -17.58 -15.21 16.33
N TYR A 128 -16.40 -15.01 15.74
CA TYR A 128 -15.41 -16.09 15.64
C TYR A 128 -15.23 -16.65 17.06
N GLU A 129 -15.55 -17.93 17.24
CA GLU A 129 -15.61 -18.59 18.56
C GLU A 129 -14.23 -18.88 19.13
N GLY A 130 -13.20 -18.91 18.28
CA GLY A 130 -11.82 -18.70 18.68
C GLY A 130 -11.47 -17.23 18.49
N GLY A 131 -10.48 -16.72 19.22
CA GLY A 131 -9.89 -15.41 18.91
C GLY A 131 -9.35 -15.35 17.48
N ARG A 132 -8.44 -14.42 17.19
CA ARG A 132 -7.75 -14.42 15.89
C ARG A 132 -6.87 -15.66 15.79
N ASP A 133 -7.42 -16.79 15.35
CA ASP A 133 -6.67 -18.02 15.13
C ASP A 133 -5.75 -17.78 13.93
N HIS A 134 -4.49 -17.50 14.25
CA HIS A 134 -3.42 -17.20 13.32
C HIS A 134 -2.91 -18.47 12.62
N ILE A 135 -3.81 -19.29 12.07
CA ILE A 135 -3.49 -20.58 11.43
C ILE A 135 -2.56 -20.36 10.21
N ALA A 136 -2.66 -19.19 9.55
CA ALA A 136 -1.90 -18.86 8.34
C ALA A 136 -0.93 -17.66 8.49
N ALA A 137 -0.80 -17.04 9.67
CA ALA A 137 0.04 -15.84 9.84
C ALA A 137 1.43 -16.21 10.38
N THR A 138 2.45 -16.08 9.53
CA THR A 138 3.88 -16.28 9.87
C THR A 138 4.41 -15.18 10.78
N PHE A 139 5.56 -15.38 11.43
CA PHE A 139 6.19 -14.37 12.30
C PHE A 139 6.33 -13.02 11.61
N ALA A 140 6.80 -13.02 10.35
CA ALA A 140 6.92 -11.80 9.53
C ALA A 140 5.57 -11.08 9.36
N SER A 141 4.48 -11.82 9.12
CA SER A 141 3.13 -11.26 9.02
C SER A 141 2.64 -10.64 10.34
N ARG A 142 3.13 -11.14 11.49
CA ARG A 142 2.70 -10.67 12.83
C ARG A 142 3.40 -9.38 13.22
N THR A 143 4.67 -9.22 12.87
CA THR A 143 5.46 -8.03 13.19
C THR A 143 5.36 -6.94 12.13
N MET A 144 4.87 -7.24 10.93
CA MET A 144 4.72 -6.28 9.82
C MET A 144 4.06 -4.94 10.21
N PRO A 145 2.98 -4.87 11.02
CA PRO A 145 2.40 -3.59 11.43
C PRO A 145 3.32 -2.71 12.30
N TRP A 146 4.29 -3.32 12.96
CA TRP A 146 5.23 -2.65 13.86
C TRP A 146 6.50 -2.23 13.15
N THR A 147 6.98 -3.08 12.23
CA THR A 147 8.21 -2.82 11.47
C THR A 147 7.98 -1.87 10.30
N GLY A 148 6.73 -1.76 9.83
CA GLY A 148 6.43 -1.21 8.51
C GLY A 148 6.58 -2.28 7.45
#